data_AF-A0A6P1R9N3-F1
#
_entry.id   AF-A0A6P1R9N3-F1
#
_cell.length_a   1.000
_cell.length_b   1.000
_cell.length_c   1.000
_cell.angle_alpha   90.00
_cell.angle_beta   90.00
_cell.angle_gamma   90.00
#
_symmetry.space_group_name_H-M   'P 1'
#
loop_
_entity.id
_entity.type
_entity.pdbx_description
1 polymer ?
#
loop_
_entity_poly.entity_id
_entity_poly.type
_entity_poly.pdbx_seq_one_letter_code
_entity_poly.pdbx_strand_id
1 'polypeptide(L)'
;MSRLSDMLRTQRFDDYRFYHQSTVNQTLHLFSAVIFLACYALLFKDPALAGLVGWLAMLTRQTGHFFFEPSGYDAVNDVSNAYKEAVKVGYNQTRKIILLLVWGSAPLALYVFPTLFGLFDPPATRLDFIRHVGALWLAIGVGGGLARMIQLFVARDVTTGLVWVFKVLTDPFHNIALYWTSPLKLMRGELIDSAIAAADWGAEDAEEAAHPT
;
A
#
# COMPACT_ATOMS: atom_id res chain seq x y z
N MET A 1 -18.33 18.86 6.80
CA MET A 1 -17.05 18.49 6.16
C MET A 1 -17.26 18.36 4.65
N SER A 2 -16.18 18.37 3.85
CA SER A 2 -16.30 18.21 2.39
C SER A 2 -16.51 16.73 2.04
N ARG A 3 -17.32 16.42 1.02
CA ARG A 3 -17.54 15.04 0.56
C ARG A 3 -16.22 14.27 0.28
N LEU A 4 -15.15 14.97 -0.09
CA LEU A 4 -13.83 14.41 -0.36
C LEU A 4 -13.10 13.93 0.89
N SER A 5 -13.15 14.72 1.98
CA SER A 5 -12.51 14.36 3.25
C SER A 5 -13.17 13.13 3.86
N ASP A 6 -14.50 13.05 3.75
CA ASP A 6 -15.27 11.94 4.31
C ASP A 6 -14.96 10.65 3.54
N MET A 7 -14.94 10.72 2.19
CA MET A 7 -14.53 9.58 1.35
C MET A 7 -13.10 9.11 1.66
N LEU A 8 -12.15 10.03 1.84
CA LEU A 8 -10.78 9.69 2.20
C LEU A 8 -10.72 9.02 3.58
N ARG A 9 -11.44 9.56 4.56
CA ARG A 9 -11.52 9.04 5.92
C ARG A 9 -12.09 7.63 5.91
N THR A 10 -13.24 7.41 5.25
CA THR A 10 -13.85 6.08 5.10
C THR A 10 -12.88 5.10 4.46
N GLN A 11 -12.24 5.46 3.33
CA GLN A 11 -11.31 4.56 2.68
C GLN A 11 -10.09 4.19 3.55
N ARG A 12 -9.61 5.10 4.41
CA ARG A 12 -8.50 4.83 5.34
C ARG A 12 -8.96 3.97 6.51
N PHE A 13 -10.14 4.28 7.05
CA PHE A 13 -10.75 3.51 8.12
C PHE A 13 -11.02 2.06 7.69
N ASP A 14 -11.56 1.84 6.49
CA ASP A 14 -11.80 0.50 5.95
C ASP A 14 -10.49 -0.29 5.83
N ASP A 15 -9.39 0.36 5.43
CA ASP A 15 -8.08 -0.27 5.38
C ASP A 15 -7.57 -0.64 6.78
N TYR A 16 -7.66 0.27 7.74
CA TYR A 16 -7.33 0.02 9.14
C TYR A 16 -8.13 -1.15 9.71
N ARG A 17 -9.46 -1.12 9.56
CA ARG A 17 -10.38 -2.06 10.18
C ARG A 17 -10.26 -3.48 9.62
N PHE A 18 -10.22 -3.61 8.29
CA PHE A 18 -10.33 -4.91 7.64
C PHE A 18 -9.00 -5.53 7.22
N TYR A 19 -7.90 -4.77 7.21
CA TYR A 19 -6.63 -5.22 6.63
C TYR A 19 -5.38 -4.96 7.49
N HIS A 20 -5.53 -4.44 8.71
CA HIS A 20 -4.42 -4.15 9.63
C HIS A 20 -4.67 -4.63 11.06
N GLN A 21 -5.23 -5.83 11.20
CA GLN A 21 -5.57 -6.43 12.50
C GLN A 21 -4.36 -6.88 13.29
N SER A 22 -3.37 -7.43 12.59
CA SER A 22 -2.17 -7.93 13.23
C SER A 22 -1.23 -6.78 13.55
N THR A 23 -0.79 -6.70 14.79
CA THR A 23 0.23 -5.74 15.22
C THR A 23 1.56 -5.98 14.46
N VAL A 24 1.84 -7.21 14.03
CA VAL A 24 3.00 -7.52 13.17
C VAL A 24 2.84 -6.84 11.82
N ASN A 25 1.66 -6.96 11.21
CA ASN A 25 1.35 -6.27 9.97
C ASN A 25 1.43 -4.74 10.14
N GLN A 26 0.89 -4.19 11.22
CA GLN A 26 1.00 -2.75 11.54
C GLN A 26 2.47 -2.29 11.63
N THR A 27 3.33 -3.07 12.28
CA THR A 27 4.77 -2.78 12.37
C THR A 27 5.46 -2.85 11.01
N LEU A 28 5.12 -3.84 10.18
CA LEU A 28 5.63 -3.92 8.80
C LEU A 28 5.14 -2.74 7.95
N HIS A 29 3.90 -2.27 8.17
CA HIS A 29 3.40 -1.05 7.55
C HIS A 29 4.19 0.18 7.98
N LEU A 30 4.51 0.32 9.28
CA LEU A 30 5.36 1.41 9.78
C LEU A 30 6.73 1.41 9.09
N PHE A 31 7.43 0.28 9.07
CA PHE A 31 8.74 0.18 8.41
C PHE A 31 8.63 0.47 6.90
N SER A 32 7.65 -0.13 6.23
CA SER A 32 7.41 0.12 4.80
C SER A 32 7.15 1.60 4.50
N ALA A 33 6.43 2.30 5.39
CA ALA A 33 6.12 3.71 5.24
C ALA A 33 7.36 4.59 5.30
N VAL A 34 8.26 4.34 6.24
CA VAL A 34 9.55 5.06 6.32
C VAL A 34 10.40 4.81 5.06
N ILE A 35 10.43 3.56 4.56
CA ILE A 35 11.14 3.22 3.32
C ILE A 35 10.50 3.91 2.11
N PHE A 36 9.17 4.03 2.04
CA PHE A 36 8.49 4.79 0.99
C PHE A 36 8.85 6.27 1.01
N LEU A 37 8.96 6.89 2.19
CA LEU A 37 9.39 8.29 2.27
C LEU A 37 10.84 8.47 1.78
N ALA A 38 11.73 7.53 2.10
CA ALA A 38 13.08 7.52 1.53
C ALA A 38 13.05 7.33 0.00
N CYS A 39 12.18 6.46 -0.52
CA CYS A 39 11.94 6.29 -1.96
C CYS A 39 11.47 7.61 -2.61
N TYR A 40 10.55 8.35 -1.99
CA TYR A 40 10.08 9.64 -2.50
C TYR A 40 11.23 10.65 -2.61
N ALA A 41 12.11 10.72 -1.62
CA ALA A 41 13.31 11.57 -1.70
C ALA A 41 14.26 11.12 -2.82
N LEU A 42 14.44 9.81 -3.00
CA LEU A 42 15.31 9.24 -4.02
C LEU A 42 14.82 9.47 -5.44
N LEU A 43 13.51 9.60 -5.68
CA LEU A 43 12.97 9.87 -7.03
C LEU A 43 13.59 11.12 -7.67
N PHE A 44 13.97 12.11 -6.87
CA PHE A 44 14.59 13.36 -7.35
C PHE A 44 16.08 13.24 -7.68
N LYS A 45 16.73 12.14 -7.28
CA LYS A 45 18.19 11.99 -7.35
C LYS A 45 18.64 10.76 -8.14
N ASP A 46 18.01 9.63 -7.88
CA ASP A 46 18.32 8.35 -8.51
C ASP A 46 17.05 7.50 -8.67
N PRO A 47 16.34 7.62 -9.80
CA PRO A 47 15.11 6.87 -10.06
C PRO A 47 15.30 5.35 -10.06
N ALA A 48 16.46 4.86 -10.51
CA ALA A 48 16.75 3.43 -10.50
C ALA A 48 16.85 2.92 -9.06
N LEU A 49 17.57 3.64 -8.19
CA LEU A 49 17.64 3.30 -6.77
C LEU A 49 16.30 3.46 -6.07
N ALA A 50 15.52 4.50 -6.41
CA ALA A 50 14.17 4.68 -5.91
C ALA A 50 13.28 3.46 -6.22
N GLY A 51 13.37 2.90 -7.43
CA GLY A 51 12.65 1.67 -7.78
C GLY A 51 13.04 0.46 -6.93
N LEU A 52 14.34 0.27 -6.65
CA LEU A 52 14.82 -0.80 -5.76
C LEU A 52 14.31 -0.63 -4.33
N VAL A 53 14.42 0.58 -3.78
CA VAL A 53 13.97 0.90 -2.42
C VAL A 53 12.44 0.83 -2.30
N GLY A 54 11.72 1.31 -3.31
CA GLY A 54 10.27 1.20 -3.40
C GLY A 54 9.80 -0.26 -3.44
N TRP A 55 10.55 -1.13 -4.13
CA TRP A 55 10.26 -2.57 -4.11
C TRP A 55 10.48 -3.18 -2.72
N LEU A 56 11.55 -2.80 -2.01
CA LEU A 56 11.75 -3.23 -0.62
C LEU A 56 10.59 -2.80 0.29
N ALA A 57 10.10 -1.55 0.14
CA ALA A 57 8.93 -1.06 0.86
C ALA A 57 7.69 -1.92 0.55
N MET A 58 7.45 -2.19 -0.73
CA MET A 58 6.34 -3.04 -1.16
C MET A 58 6.44 -4.46 -0.62
N LEU A 59 7.61 -5.10 -0.70
CA LEU A 59 7.82 -6.45 -0.18
C LEU A 59 7.55 -6.52 1.33
N THR A 60 8.01 -5.53 2.08
CA THR A 60 7.77 -5.42 3.53
C THR A 60 6.28 -5.33 3.81
N ARG A 61 5.57 -4.44 3.10
CA ARG A 61 4.12 -4.26 3.21
C ARG A 61 3.34 -5.51 2.82
N GLN A 62 3.72 -6.16 1.73
CA GLN A 62 3.01 -7.35 1.25
C GLN A 62 3.20 -8.54 2.17
N THR A 63 4.39 -8.71 2.74
CA THR A 63 4.63 -9.72 3.77
C THR A 63 3.61 -9.59 4.91
N GLY A 64 3.35 -8.38 5.38
CA GLY A 64 2.32 -8.09 6.36
C GLY A 64 0.93 -8.58 5.95
N HIS A 65 0.43 -8.10 4.80
CA HIS A 65 -0.89 -8.47 4.30
C HIS A 65 -1.08 -9.95 3.95
N PHE A 66 -0.04 -10.66 3.49
CA PHE A 66 -0.19 -12.05 3.04
C PHE A 66 -0.04 -13.07 4.17
N PHE A 67 0.86 -12.80 5.14
CA PHE A 67 1.17 -13.78 6.18
C PHE A 67 0.46 -13.52 7.51
N PHE A 68 0.07 -12.26 7.78
CA PHE A 68 -0.43 -11.87 9.10
C PHE A 68 -1.89 -11.39 9.09
N GLU A 69 -2.54 -11.30 7.92
CA GLU A 69 -3.95 -10.92 7.81
C GLU A 69 -4.81 -12.08 7.27
N PRO A 70 -6.07 -12.20 7.72
CA PRO A 70 -6.93 -13.30 7.33
C PRO A 70 -7.36 -13.18 5.85
N SER A 71 -6.97 -14.16 5.04
CA SER A 71 -7.41 -14.33 3.64
C SER A 71 -8.77 -15.04 3.49
N GLY A 72 -9.33 -15.51 4.60
CA GLY A 72 -10.64 -16.16 4.68
C GLY A 72 -11.62 -15.37 5.54
N TYR A 73 -12.32 -16.07 6.44
CA TYR A 73 -13.22 -15.42 7.40
C TYR A 73 -12.43 -14.52 8.36
N ASP A 74 -12.91 -13.30 8.53
CA ASP A 74 -12.40 -12.34 9.51
C ASP A 74 -13.18 -12.49 10.81
N ALA A 75 -12.59 -13.18 11.78
CA ALA A 75 -13.21 -13.41 13.08
C ALA A 75 -13.25 -12.16 13.96
N VAL A 76 -12.43 -11.13 13.69
CA VAL A 76 -12.39 -9.90 14.48
C VAL A 76 -13.54 -8.97 14.09
N ASN A 77 -13.86 -8.89 12.80
CA ASN A 77 -14.96 -8.08 12.31
C ASN A 77 -16.24 -8.87 12.00
N ASP A 78 -16.21 -10.20 12.10
CA ASP A 78 -17.32 -11.09 11.78
C ASP A 78 -17.78 -10.98 10.31
N VAL A 79 -16.83 -10.92 9.38
CA VAL A 79 -17.11 -10.72 7.94
C VAL A 79 -16.38 -11.71 7.04
N SER A 80 -17.00 -12.01 5.90
CA SER A 80 -16.38 -12.83 4.85
C SER A 80 -15.31 -12.06 4.07
N ASN A 81 -14.39 -12.77 3.42
CA ASN A 81 -13.42 -12.15 2.53
C ASN A 81 -14.07 -11.45 1.33
N ALA A 82 -15.16 -12.02 0.80
CA ALA A 82 -15.94 -11.42 -0.28
C ALA A 82 -16.52 -10.06 0.12
N TYR A 83 -16.96 -9.92 1.37
CA TYR A 83 -17.40 -8.63 1.90
C TYR A 83 -16.25 -7.62 1.98
N LYS A 84 -15.10 -8.03 2.53
CA LYS A 84 -13.90 -7.17 2.61
C LYS A 84 -13.45 -6.66 1.23
N GLU A 85 -13.52 -7.50 0.20
CA GLU A 85 -13.21 -7.10 -1.18
C GLU A 85 -14.27 -6.16 -1.78
N ALA A 86 -15.55 -6.36 -1.48
CA ALA A 86 -16.63 -5.51 -1.97
C ALA A 86 -16.57 -4.09 -1.38
N VAL A 87 -16.25 -3.97 -0.09
CA VAL A 87 -16.09 -2.68 0.61
C VAL A 87 -14.86 -1.93 0.10
N LYS A 88 -13.73 -2.62 -0.07
CA LYS A 88 -12.51 -1.97 -0.54
C LYS A 88 -12.62 -1.59 -2.01
N VAL A 89 -12.80 -0.31 -2.28
CA VAL A 89 -13.08 0.23 -3.61
C VAL A 89 -12.20 -0.39 -4.70
N GLY A 90 -12.80 -1.30 -5.47
CA GLY A 90 -12.23 -1.96 -6.65
C GLY A 90 -11.09 -2.94 -6.37
N TYR A 91 -10.76 -3.25 -5.12
CA TYR A 91 -9.66 -4.15 -4.79
C TYR A 91 -10.08 -5.60 -5.02
N ASN A 92 -9.19 -6.38 -5.62
CA ASN A 92 -9.39 -7.81 -5.85
C ASN A 92 -8.04 -8.49 -5.64
N GLN A 93 -8.01 -9.53 -4.81
CA GLN A 93 -6.79 -10.23 -4.44
C GLN A 93 -6.06 -10.83 -5.65
N THR A 94 -6.78 -11.34 -6.65
CA THR A 94 -6.21 -11.84 -7.91
C THR A 94 -5.46 -10.75 -8.66
N ARG A 95 -6.01 -9.54 -8.77
CA ARG A 95 -5.34 -8.42 -9.48
C ARG A 95 -4.04 -8.02 -8.78
N LYS A 96 -4.02 -8.06 -7.45
CA LYS A 96 -2.82 -7.80 -6.65
C LYS A 96 -1.76 -8.87 -6.89
N ILE A 97 -2.15 -10.15 -6.90
CA ILE A 97 -1.23 -11.26 -7.20
C ILE A 97 -0.64 -11.11 -8.60
N ILE A 98 -1.47 -10.79 -9.60
CA ILE A 98 -1.00 -10.55 -10.97
C ILE A 98 0.06 -9.43 -11.01
N LEU A 99 -0.17 -8.30 -10.33
CA LEU A 99 0.80 -7.21 -10.28
C LEU A 99 2.13 -7.65 -9.63
N LEU A 100 2.07 -8.46 -8.56
CA LEU A 100 3.26 -8.99 -7.91
C LEU A 100 4.01 -9.99 -8.78
N LEU A 101 3.31 -10.81 -9.56
CA LEU A 101 3.93 -11.69 -10.54
C LEU A 101 4.62 -10.91 -11.66
N VAL A 102 3.98 -9.86 -12.19
CA VAL A 102 4.61 -8.96 -13.18
C VAL A 102 5.88 -8.35 -12.62
N TRP A 103 5.84 -7.80 -11.41
CA TRP A 103 7.01 -7.24 -10.76
C TRP A 103 8.10 -8.28 -10.47
N GLY A 104 7.74 -9.45 -9.94
CA GLY A 104 8.66 -10.55 -9.66
C GLY A 104 9.30 -11.14 -10.92
N SER A 105 8.63 -11.02 -12.07
CA SER A 105 9.16 -11.47 -13.37
C SER A 105 10.14 -10.48 -14.02
N ALA A 106 10.16 -9.21 -13.59
CA ALA A 106 10.97 -8.17 -14.23
C ALA A 106 12.48 -8.48 -14.24
N PRO A 107 13.11 -8.98 -13.14
CA PRO A 107 14.52 -9.37 -13.18
C PRO A 107 14.78 -10.54 -14.13
N LEU A 108 13.85 -11.50 -14.22
CA LEU A 108 13.97 -12.64 -15.15
C LEU A 108 13.86 -12.17 -16.60
N ALA A 109 12.93 -11.26 -16.89
CA ALA A 109 12.79 -10.67 -18.22
C ALA A 109 14.06 -9.94 -18.64
N LEU A 110 14.67 -9.15 -17.75
CA LEU A 110 15.95 -8.48 -18.02
C LEU A 110 17.12 -9.45 -18.10
N TYR A 111 17.07 -10.58 -17.39
CA TYR A 111 18.12 -11.60 -17.51
C TYR A 111 18.11 -12.27 -18.89
N VAL A 112 16.92 -12.55 -19.43
CA VAL A 112 16.75 -13.17 -20.76
C VAL A 112 16.89 -12.14 -21.89
N PHE A 113 16.40 -10.91 -21.67
CA PHE A 113 16.43 -9.80 -22.62
C PHE A 113 17.08 -8.56 -21.98
N PRO A 114 18.43 -8.49 -21.92
CA PRO A 114 19.16 -7.46 -21.17
C PRO A 114 18.91 -6.02 -21.60
N THR A 115 18.58 -5.81 -22.87
CA THR A 115 18.24 -4.49 -23.42
C THR A 115 16.75 -4.19 -23.36
N LEU A 116 15.91 -5.15 -22.96
CA LEU A 116 14.45 -5.11 -22.97
C LEU A 116 13.90 -4.41 -24.23
N PHE A 117 14.15 -5.00 -25.40
CA PHE A 117 13.72 -4.47 -26.71
C PHE A 117 14.29 -3.08 -27.04
N GLY A 118 15.48 -2.75 -26.54
CA GLY A 118 16.17 -1.49 -26.78
C GLY A 118 15.82 -0.38 -25.78
N LEU A 119 15.09 -0.69 -24.71
CA LEU A 119 14.85 0.24 -23.61
C LEU A 119 16.14 0.56 -22.82
N PHE A 120 17.06 -0.39 -22.76
CA PHE A 120 18.34 -0.25 -22.06
C PHE A 120 19.50 -0.62 -22.96
N ASP A 121 20.67 -0.02 -22.71
CA ASP A 121 21.93 -0.53 -23.24
C ASP A 121 22.27 -1.88 -22.59
N PRO A 122 23.04 -2.76 -23.26
CA PRO A 122 23.52 -3.98 -22.63
C PRO A 122 24.30 -3.66 -21.34
N PRO A 123 23.97 -4.27 -20.19
CA PRO A 123 24.63 -3.95 -18.93
C PRO A 123 26.10 -4.36 -18.99
N ALA A 124 27.01 -3.39 -18.81
CA ALA A 124 28.45 -3.64 -18.79
C ALA A 124 28.89 -4.32 -17.48
N THR A 125 28.17 -4.05 -16.39
CA THR A 125 28.43 -4.58 -15.06
C THR A 125 27.17 -5.15 -14.41
N ARG A 126 27.37 -5.90 -13.31
CA ARG A 126 26.26 -6.37 -12.47
C ARG A 126 25.47 -5.20 -11.86
N LEU A 127 26.14 -4.08 -11.58
CA LEU A 127 25.47 -2.91 -11.05
C LEU A 127 24.53 -2.30 -12.08
N ASP A 128 24.93 -2.23 -13.36
CA ASP A 128 24.08 -1.74 -14.44
C ASP A 128 22.81 -2.59 -14.57
N PHE A 129 22.95 -3.92 -14.49
CA PHE A 129 21.81 -4.83 -14.45
C PHE A 129 20.86 -4.52 -13.28
N ILE A 130 21.38 -4.37 -12.06
CA ILE A 130 20.57 -4.02 -10.87
C ILE A 130 19.88 -2.66 -11.07
N ARG A 131 20.54 -1.69 -11.69
CA ARG A 131 19.96 -0.38 -12.00
C ARG A 131 18.84 -0.48 -13.04
N HIS A 132 18.98 -1.30 -14.08
CA HIS A 132 17.90 -1.56 -15.04
C HIS A 132 16.70 -2.22 -14.37
N VAL A 133 16.93 -3.18 -13.47
CA VAL A 133 15.87 -3.79 -12.65
C VAL A 133 15.15 -2.74 -11.82
N GLY A 134 15.90 -1.87 -11.13
CA GLY A 134 15.35 -0.76 -10.36
C GLY A 134 14.49 0.18 -11.20
N ALA A 135 15.01 0.63 -12.35
CA ALA A 135 14.28 1.49 -13.26
C ALA A 135 13.00 0.83 -13.80
N LEU A 136 13.06 -0.45 -14.16
CA LEU A 136 11.91 -1.20 -14.64
C LEU A 136 10.86 -1.41 -13.55
N TRP A 137 11.26 -1.72 -12.31
CA TRP A 137 10.35 -1.81 -11.18
C TRP A 137 9.66 -0.48 -10.90
N LEU A 138 10.38 0.64 -10.96
CA LEU A 138 9.78 1.96 -10.85
C LEU A 138 8.74 2.18 -11.94
N ALA A 139 9.07 1.89 -13.20
CA ALA A 139 8.17 2.06 -14.33
C ALA A 139 6.89 1.22 -14.17
N ILE A 140 7.00 -0.04 -13.75
CA ILE A 140 5.85 -0.91 -13.47
C ILE A 140 5.03 -0.36 -12.30
N GLY A 141 5.67 0.16 -11.24
CA GLY A 141 4.98 0.74 -10.09
C GLY A 141 4.16 1.98 -10.45
N VAL A 142 4.77 2.92 -11.17
CA VAL A 142 4.09 4.12 -11.68
C VAL A 142 2.98 3.73 -12.66
N GLY A 143 3.29 2.86 -13.62
CA GLY A 143 2.32 2.39 -14.62
C GLY A 143 1.14 1.66 -13.99
N GLY A 144 1.37 0.80 -13.00
CA GLY A 144 0.33 0.11 -12.25
C GLY A 144 -0.57 1.07 -11.46
N GLY A 145 0.02 2.10 -10.83
CA GLY A 145 -0.71 3.16 -10.14
C GLY A 145 -1.59 3.98 -11.09
N LEU A 146 -1.05 4.38 -12.25
CA LEU A 146 -1.79 5.12 -13.28
C LEU A 146 -2.92 4.29 -13.90
N ALA A 147 -2.63 3.03 -14.27
CA ALA A 147 -3.63 2.11 -14.79
C ALA A 147 -4.76 1.91 -13.77
N ARG A 148 -4.43 1.82 -12.48
CA ARG A 148 -5.41 1.74 -11.42
C ARG A 148 -6.26 3.00 -11.29
N MET A 149 -5.65 4.18 -11.33
CA MET A 149 -6.36 5.46 -11.32
C MET A 149 -7.37 5.53 -12.47
N ILE A 150 -6.94 5.24 -13.70
CA ILE A 150 -7.81 5.26 -14.89
C ILE A 150 -8.95 4.24 -14.75
N GLN A 151 -8.64 3.03 -14.26
CA GLN A 151 -9.65 2.01 -14.03
C GLN A 151 -10.69 2.43 -12.99
N LEU A 152 -10.32 3.19 -11.95
CA LEU A 152 -11.26 3.75 -10.98
C LEU A 152 -12.12 4.87 -11.57
N PHE A 153 -11.57 5.72 -12.44
CA PHE A 153 -12.36 6.73 -13.15
C PHE A 153 -13.49 6.11 -13.97
N VAL A 154 -13.21 4.98 -14.64
CA VAL A 154 -14.20 4.28 -15.46
C VAL A 154 -15.18 3.46 -14.63
N ALA A 155 -14.69 2.73 -13.62
CA ALA A 155 -15.51 1.79 -12.87
C ALA A 155 -16.37 2.45 -11.76
N ARG A 156 -15.98 3.65 -11.31
CA ARG A 156 -16.67 4.40 -10.25
C ARG A 156 -16.97 5.81 -10.75
N ASP A 157 -16.00 6.70 -10.62
CA ASP A 157 -16.06 8.10 -11.05
C ASP A 157 -14.69 8.77 -10.85
N VAL A 158 -14.51 9.97 -11.42
CA VAL A 158 -13.27 10.73 -11.35
C VAL A 158 -12.91 11.11 -9.91
N THR A 159 -13.89 11.50 -9.09
CA THR A 159 -13.67 11.91 -7.71
C THR A 159 -13.12 10.75 -6.88
N THR A 160 -13.70 9.57 -7.01
CA THR A 160 -13.24 8.35 -6.34
C THR A 160 -11.79 8.01 -6.70
N GLY A 161 -11.42 8.11 -7.98
CA GLY A 161 -10.05 7.86 -8.41
C GLY A 161 -9.05 8.89 -7.86
N LEU A 162 -9.42 10.18 -7.81
CA LEU A 162 -8.56 11.22 -7.26
C LEU A 162 -8.36 11.08 -5.75
N VAL A 163 -9.42 10.76 -5.00
CA VAL A 163 -9.33 10.46 -3.56
C VAL A 163 -8.43 9.25 -3.32
N TRP A 164 -8.52 8.21 -4.16
CA TRP A 164 -7.65 7.05 -4.07
C TRP A 164 -6.18 7.39 -4.34
N VAL A 165 -5.87 8.20 -5.36
CA VAL A 165 -4.50 8.66 -5.63
C VAL A 165 -3.96 9.46 -4.45
N PHE A 166 -4.74 10.41 -3.93
CA PHE A 166 -4.35 11.20 -2.77
C PHE A 166 -4.09 10.30 -1.56
N LYS A 167 -4.98 9.33 -1.30
CA LYS A 167 -4.81 8.32 -0.27
C LYS A 167 -3.47 7.59 -0.43
N VAL A 168 -3.19 7.03 -1.60
CA VAL A 168 -1.96 6.25 -1.86
C VAL A 168 -0.71 7.09 -1.66
N LEU A 169 -0.68 8.32 -2.19
CA LEU A 169 0.50 9.19 -2.09
C LEU A 169 0.79 9.60 -0.63
N THR A 170 -0.27 9.81 0.16
CA THR A 170 -0.17 10.22 1.57
C THR A 170 -0.17 9.06 2.56
N ASP A 171 -0.34 7.83 2.07
CA ASP A 171 -0.43 6.61 2.87
C ASP A 171 0.79 6.38 3.78
N PRO A 172 2.06 6.65 3.36
CA PRO A 172 3.20 6.52 4.25
C PRO A 172 3.10 7.40 5.50
N PHE A 173 2.70 8.67 5.35
CA PHE A 173 2.54 9.58 6.48
C PHE A 173 1.44 9.12 7.43
N HIS A 174 0.31 8.68 6.87
CA HIS A 174 -0.81 8.18 7.66
C HIS A 174 -0.44 6.90 8.43
N ASN A 175 0.26 5.96 7.80
CA ASN A 175 0.70 4.73 8.45
C ASN A 175 1.71 4.99 9.57
N ILE A 176 2.61 5.97 9.42
CA ILE A 176 3.51 6.36 10.51
C ILE A 176 2.69 6.88 11.70
N ALA A 177 1.77 7.81 11.45
CA ALA A 177 0.93 8.37 12.50
C ALA A 177 0.09 7.30 13.22
N LEU A 178 -0.43 6.32 12.49
CA LEU A 178 -1.30 5.27 13.03
C LEU A 178 -0.51 4.17 13.76
N TYR A 179 0.65 3.77 13.24
CA TYR A 179 1.35 2.56 13.67
C TYR A 179 2.65 2.79 14.43
N TRP A 180 3.02 4.03 14.78
CA TRP A 180 4.28 4.29 15.48
C TRP A 180 4.43 3.54 16.81
N THR A 181 3.31 3.21 17.48
CA THR A 181 3.30 2.43 18.73
C THR A 181 3.29 0.92 18.52
N SER A 182 3.04 0.43 17.30
CA SER A 182 2.90 -1.01 17.02
C SER A 182 4.15 -1.84 17.39
N PRO A 183 5.40 -1.37 17.26
CA PRO A 183 6.55 -2.14 17.74
C PRO A 183 6.55 -2.30 19.27
N LEU A 184 6.08 -1.29 20.00
CA LEU A 184 5.95 -1.35 21.46
C LEU A 184 4.85 -2.34 21.87
N LYS A 185 3.70 -2.32 21.16
CA LYS A 185 2.62 -3.30 21.34
C LYS A 185 3.13 -4.74 21.13
N LEU A 186 3.92 -4.98 20.09
CA LEU A 186 4.54 -6.28 19.83
C LEU A 186 5.49 -6.74 20.94
N MET A 187 6.32 -5.84 21.46
CA MET A 187 7.20 -6.17 22.58
C MET A 187 6.44 -6.55 23.86
N ARG A 188 5.18 -6.10 24.00
CA ARG A 188 4.28 -6.51 25.09
C ARG A 188 3.50 -7.79 24.81
N GLY A 189 3.69 -8.41 23.64
CA GLY A 189 2.99 -9.63 23.23
C GLY A 189 1.59 -9.40 22.66
N GLU A 190 1.21 -8.16 22.35
CA GLU A 190 -0.08 -7.83 21.75
C GLU A 190 -0.04 -8.15 20.24
N LEU A 191 -0.46 -9.36 19.84
CA LEU A 191 -0.39 -9.81 18.44
C LEU A 191 -1.53 -9.29 17.55
N ILE A 192 -2.70 -9.05 18.15
CA ILE A 192 -3.89 -8.52 17.49
C ILE A 192 -4.28 -7.21 18.18
N ASP A 193 -4.53 -6.18 17.39
CA ASP A 193 -4.96 -4.88 17.91
C ASP A 193 -6.45 -4.93 18.26
N SER A 194 -6.75 -5.15 19.54
CA SER A 194 -8.11 -5.28 20.06
C SER A 194 -8.95 -4.02 19.92
N ALA A 195 -8.32 -2.86 19.73
CA ALA A 195 -9.02 -1.60 19.49
C ALA A 195 -9.76 -1.57 18.14
N ILE A 196 -9.37 -2.42 17.17
CA ILE A 196 -9.94 -2.38 15.81
C ILE A 196 -11.42 -2.72 15.76
N ALA A 197 -11.86 -3.73 16.51
CA ALA A 197 -13.26 -4.14 16.50
C ALA A 197 -14.19 -3.04 17.03
N ALA A 198 -13.72 -2.30 18.04
CA ALA A 198 -14.44 -1.21 18.70
C ALA A 198 -14.20 0.17 18.07
N ALA A 199 -13.25 0.28 17.15
CA ALA A 199 -12.92 1.55 16.51
C ALA A 199 -14.12 2.07 15.70
N ASP A 200 -14.52 3.30 15.99
CA ASP A 200 -15.50 4.06 15.22
C ASP A 200 -14.94 5.45 14.96
N TRP A 201 -14.28 5.62 13.81
CA TRP A 201 -13.82 6.93 13.38
C TRP A 201 -14.98 7.87 13.01
N GLY A 202 -16.25 7.48 13.09
CA GLY A 202 -17.39 8.37 12.93
C GLY A 202 -17.82 9.07 14.23
N ALA A 203 -17.51 8.50 15.40
CA ALA A 203 -17.95 9.01 16.70
C ALA A 203 -17.12 10.21 17.20
N GLU A 204 -15.83 10.26 16.90
CA GLU A 204 -14.94 11.37 17.29
C GLU A 204 -15.44 12.73 16.77
N ASP A 205 -16.00 12.76 15.55
CA ASP A 205 -16.52 14.00 14.93
C ASP A 205 -17.88 14.41 15.52
N ALA A 206 -18.66 13.46 16.08
CA ALA A 206 -19.92 13.75 16.75
C ALA A 206 -19.68 14.39 18.13
N GLU A 207 -18.61 14.01 18.82
CA GLU A 207 -18.19 14.59 20.10
C GLU A 207 -17.62 16.01 19.90
N GLU A 208 -16.81 16.23 18.85
CA GLU A 208 -16.28 17.56 18.50
C GLU A 208 -17.39 18.53 18.00
N ALA A 209 -18.38 18.03 17.26
CA ALA A 209 -19.55 18.83 16.86
C ALA A 209 -20.52 19.17 18.02
N ALA A 210 -20.54 18.34 19.08
CA ALA A 210 -21.36 18.57 20.28
C ALA A 210 -20.74 19.57 21.27
N HIS A 211 -19.44 19.87 21.12
CA HIS A 211 -18.71 20.84 21.95
C HIS A 211 -18.16 22.03 21.13
N PRO A 212 -19.03 22.89 20.58
CA PRO A 212 -18.57 24.18 20.07
C PRO A 212 -18.18 25.08 21.27
N THR A 213 -16.89 25.36 21.43
CA THR A 213 -16.41 26.51 22.23
C THR A 213 -16.50 27.80 21.45
#